data_AF-A0A4D4JRM0-F1
#
_entry.id   AF-A0A4D4JRM0-F1
#
_cell.length_a   1.000
_cell.length_b   1.000
_cell.length_c   1.000
_cell.angle_alpha   90.00
_cell.angle_beta   90.00
_cell.angle_gamma   90.00
#
_symmetry.space_group_name_H-M   'P 1'
#
loop_
_entity.id
_entity.type
_entity.pdbx_description
1 polymer ?
#
loop_
_entity_poly.entity_id
_entity_poly.type
_entity_poly.pdbx_seq_one_letter_code
_entity_poly.pdbx_strand_id
1 'polypeptide(L)'
;MAPALLCAVLGYLLLAAWLFAPGWERAFRSDHSPAAWLSSALLLALCTTALRLTAERCLPLGLGVCLALAFAVLAVDEQFMLHELWKFRCHEWTDACRWGPVREAPMLAVAVVGGAMLVWLHHALGHRSTRCLLWAGFAVGLAAIAVDQWPEVQPQGRWWPELPQWLATLEEALEVVAEALVLAALLRQPGAR
;
A
#
# COMPACT_ATOMS: atom_id res chain seq x y z
N MET A 1 18.51 5.15 -9.18
CA MET A 1 17.83 4.93 -7.89
C MET A 1 16.56 4.10 -8.06
N ALA A 2 15.52 4.57 -8.75
CA ALA A 2 14.28 3.80 -8.97
C ALA A 2 14.48 2.33 -9.44
N PRO A 3 15.26 2.04 -10.51
CA PRO A 3 15.47 0.65 -10.93
C PRO A 3 16.22 -0.19 -9.89
N ALA A 4 17.16 0.41 -9.14
CA ALA A 4 17.90 -0.29 -8.11
C ALA A 4 16.99 -0.67 -6.92
N LEU A 5 16.10 0.24 -6.50
CA LEU A 5 15.10 -0.03 -5.46
C LEU A 5 14.16 -1.16 -5.89
N LEU A 6 13.61 -1.08 -7.10
CA LEU A 6 12.71 -2.13 -7.62
C LEU A 6 13.43 -3.48 -7.73
N CYS A 7 14.67 -3.51 -8.23
CA CYS A 7 15.45 -4.75 -8.27
C CYS A 7 15.73 -5.30 -6.86
N ALA A 8 16.00 -4.44 -5.87
CA ALA A 8 16.22 -4.87 -4.49
C ALA A 8 14.94 -5.46 -3.87
N VAL A 9 13.79 -4.81 -4.08
CA VAL A 9 12.48 -5.29 -3.60
C VAL A 9 12.11 -6.61 -4.26
N LEU A 10 12.18 -6.70 -5.59
CA LEU A 10 11.90 -7.94 -6.32
C LEU A 10 12.88 -9.06 -5.95
N GLY A 11 14.17 -8.73 -5.83
CA GLY A 11 15.19 -9.68 -5.38
C GLY A 11 14.93 -10.21 -3.97
N TYR A 12 14.49 -9.35 -3.05
CA TYR A 12 14.09 -9.73 -1.70
C TYR A 12 12.88 -10.67 -1.73
N LEU A 13 11.82 -10.33 -2.47
CA LEU A 13 10.62 -11.18 -2.58
C LEU A 13 10.93 -12.55 -3.19
N LEU A 14 11.76 -12.59 -4.24
CA LEU A 14 12.20 -13.85 -4.86
C LEU A 14 13.05 -14.68 -3.89
N LEU A 15 13.97 -14.04 -3.15
CA LEU A 15 14.77 -14.71 -2.14
C LEU A 15 13.89 -15.28 -1.02
N ALA A 16 12.91 -14.52 -0.54
CA ALA A 16 11.96 -14.96 0.48
C ALA A 16 11.15 -16.16 -0.02
N ALA A 17 10.58 -16.09 -1.23
CA ALA A 17 9.86 -17.21 -1.83
C ALA A 17 10.73 -18.47 -1.95
N TRP A 18 12.00 -18.32 -2.34
CA TRP A 18 12.95 -19.43 -2.44
C TRP A 18 13.27 -20.06 -1.07
N LEU A 19 13.51 -19.24 -0.04
CA LEU A 19 13.81 -19.73 1.31
C LEU A 19 12.64 -20.50 1.95
N PHE A 20 11.40 -20.16 1.60
CA PHE A 20 10.20 -20.80 2.14
C PHE A 20 9.69 -21.99 1.30
N ALA A 21 10.36 -22.31 0.18
CA ALA A 21 10.00 -23.43 -0.69
C ALA A 21 9.98 -24.78 0.06
N PRO A 22 9.02 -25.67 -0.24
CA PRO A 22 8.00 -25.56 -1.29
C PRO A 22 6.79 -24.67 -0.92
N GLY A 23 6.61 -24.32 0.35
CA GLY A 23 5.51 -23.47 0.83
C GLY A 23 5.83 -21.99 0.75
N TRP A 24 6.17 -21.51 -0.45
CA TRP A 24 6.57 -20.14 -0.76
C TRP A 24 5.49 -19.13 -0.41
N GLU A 25 4.22 -19.54 -0.37
CA GLU A 25 3.07 -18.72 -0.02
C GLU A 25 3.20 -18.08 1.36
N ARG A 26 3.91 -18.73 2.28
CA ARG A 26 4.20 -18.19 3.61
C ARG A 26 5.04 -16.91 3.58
N ALA A 27 5.78 -16.68 2.50
CA ALA A 27 6.57 -15.47 2.34
C ALA A 27 5.72 -14.22 2.09
N PHE A 28 4.44 -14.40 1.72
CA PHE A 28 3.53 -13.36 1.24
C PHE A 28 2.21 -13.30 2.02
N ARG A 29 2.15 -13.85 3.23
CA ARG A 29 0.97 -13.69 4.10
C ARG A 29 0.96 -12.30 4.71
N SER A 30 -0.22 -11.73 4.93
CA SER A 30 -0.38 -10.47 5.66
C SER A 30 0.23 -10.52 7.07
N ASP A 31 0.15 -11.67 7.75
CA ASP A 31 0.70 -11.83 9.10
C ASP A 31 2.15 -12.34 9.16
N HIS A 32 3.03 -11.54 9.78
CA HIS A 32 4.41 -11.91 10.15
C HIS A 32 5.28 -12.48 9.02
N SER A 33 4.94 -12.18 7.77
CA SER A 33 5.70 -12.64 6.62
C SER A 33 6.84 -11.68 6.24
N PRO A 34 7.88 -12.16 5.54
CA PRO A 34 8.88 -11.30 4.92
C PRO A 34 8.29 -10.13 4.12
N ALA A 35 7.19 -10.33 3.40
CA ALA A 35 6.59 -9.28 2.59
C ALA A 35 5.92 -8.20 3.46
N ALA A 36 5.13 -8.57 4.49
CA ALA A 36 4.54 -7.63 5.45
C ALA A 36 5.60 -6.81 6.22
N TRP A 37 6.70 -7.47 6.63
CA TRP A 37 7.86 -6.77 7.22
C TRP A 37 8.49 -5.76 6.26
N LEU A 38 8.61 -6.12 4.98
CA LEU A 38 9.13 -5.22 3.96
C LEU A 38 8.16 -4.07 3.67
N SER A 39 6.84 -4.31 3.62
CA SER A 39 5.82 -3.27 3.47
C SER A 39 5.96 -2.22 4.57
N SER A 40 5.98 -2.65 5.83
CA SER A 40 6.16 -1.74 6.97
C SER A 40 7.45 -0.93 6.89
N ALA A 41 8.55 -1.55 6.45
CA ALA A 41 9.81 -0.83 6.23
C ALA A 41 9.72 0.19 5.09
N LEU A 42 9.02 -0.13 3.99
CA LEU A 42 8.77 0.77 2.87
C LEU A 42 7.84 1.92 3.25
N LEU A 43 6.79 1.68 4.02
CA LEU A 43 5.89 2.71 4.55
C LEU A 43 6.63 3.67 5.50
N LEU A 44 7.51 3.17 6.36
CA LEU A 44 8.40 4.03 7.17
C LEU A 44 9.40 4.82 6.31
N ALA A 45 9.95 4.21 5.25
CA ALA A 45 10.80 4.90 4.30
C ALA A 45 10.04 5.99 3.53
N LEU A 46 8.79 5.75 3.15
CA LEU A 46 7.88 6.71 2.54
C LEU A 46 7.58 7.87 3.49
N CYS A 47 7.28 7.57 4.76
CA CYS A 47 7.06 8.56 5.81
C CYS A 47 8.27 9.48 5.98
N THR A 48 9.45 8.91 6.19
CA THR A 48 10.70 9.67 6.37
C THR A 48 11.09 10.45 5.12
N THR A 49 10.86 9.88 3.92
CA THR A 49 11.09 10.57 2.65
C THR A 49 10.13 11.76 2.49
N ALA A 50 8.85 11.59 2.85
CA ALA A 50 7.89 12.70 2.83
C ALA A 50 8.31 13.82 3.78
N LEU A 51 8.73 13.52 5.01
CA LEU A 51 9.25 14.50 5.96
C LEU A 51 10.49 15.22 5.42
N ARG A 52 11.44 14.48 4.85
CA ARG A 52 12.64 15.05 4.22
C ARG A 52 12.27 16.02 3.10
N LEU A 53 11.42 15.59 2.16
CA LEU A 53 10.98 16.42 1.03
C LEU A 53 10.20 17.66 1.50
N THR A 54 9.50 17.56 2.63
CA THR A 54 8.83 18.70 3.27
C THR A 54 9.85 19.68 3.85
N ALA A 55 10.85 19.19 4.59
CA ALA A 55 11.91 20.01 5.19
C ALA A 55 12.77 20.71 4.14
N GLU A 56 13.05 20.03 3.02
CA GLU A 56 13.77 20.57 1.86
C GLU A 56 12.89 21.46 0.96
N ARG A 57 11.62 21.68 1.32
CA ARG A 57 10.64 22.48 0.56
C ARG A 57 10.39 21.96 -0.87
N CYS A 58 10.62 20.67 -1.10
CA CYS A 58 10.32 19.99 -2.36
C CYS A 58 8.84 19.63 -2.50
N LEU A 59 8.13 19.55 -1.37
CA LEU A 59 6.68 19.39 -1.30
C LEU A 59 6.03 20.55 -0.54
N PRO A 60 4.79 20.94 -0.90
CA PRO A 60 3.99 21.83 -0.06
C PRO A 60 3.88 21.28 1.36
N LEU A 61 4.02 22.15 2.37
CA LEU A 61 4.03 21.76 3.79
C LEU A 61 2.83 20.87 4.16
N GLY A 62 1.62 21.28 3.76
CA GLY A 62 0.39 20.52 4.03
C GLY A 62 0.44 19.12 3.42
N LEU A 63 0.81 19.00 2.14
CA LEU A 63 0.92 17.71 1.46
C LEU A 63 1.94 16.80 2.14
N GLY A 64 3.12 17.34 2.41
CA GLY A 64 4.22 16.60 2.99
C GLY A 64 3.94 16.08 4.39
N VAL A 65 3.32 16.90 5.25
CA VAL A 65 2.87 16.48 6.59
C VAL A 65 1.75 15.45 6.50
N CYS A 66 0.75 15.66 5.62
CA CYS A 66 -0.33 14.71 5.42
C CYS A 66 0.19 13.33 4.95
N LEU A 67 1.12 13.31 4.00
CA LEU A 67 1.74 12.07 3.52
C LEU A 67 2.53 11.37 4.63
N ALA A 68 3.33 12.10 5.39
CA ALA A 68 4.10 11.52 6.50
C ALA A 68 3.18 10.88 7.54
N LEU A 69 2.11 11.57 7.93
CA LEU A 69 1.12 11.03 8.87
C LEU A 69 0.38 9.83 8.29
N ALA A 70 -0.05 9.90 7.02
CA ALA A 70 -0.74 8.79 6.36
C ALA A 70 0.14 7.54 6.30
N PHE A 71 1.39 7.66 5.85
CA PHE A 71 2.32 6.51 5.80
C PHE A 71 2.69 6.00 7.19
N ALA A 72 2.79 6.87 8.20
CA ALA A 72 3.02 6.42 9.58
C ALA A 72 1.83 5.62 10.13
N VAL A 73 0.59 6.09 9.86
CA VAL A 73 -0.62 5.35 10.25
C VAL A 73 -0.69 4.02 9.52
N LEU A 74 -0.44 3.99 8.20
CA LEU A 74 -0.42 2.76 7.42
C LEU A 74 0.67 1.80 7.90
N ALA A 75 1.87 2.27 8.25
CA ALA A 75 2.93 1.40 8.77
C ALA A 75 2.55 0.76 10.12
N VAL A 76 1.79 1.47 10.96
CA VAL A 76 1.26 0.92 12.21
C VAL A 76 0.13 -0.05 11.90
N ASP A 77 -0.78 0.33 11.02
CA ASP A 77 -1.88 -0.52 10.58
C ASP A 77 -1.39 -1.84 10.00
N GLU A 78 -0.35 -1.83 9.18
CA GLU A 78 0.28 -3.02 8.60
C GLU A 78 0.79 -3.99 9.69
N GLN A 79 1.39 -3.48 10.77
CA GLN A 79 1.94 -4.33 11.84
C GLN A 79 0.89 -4.83 12.83
N PHE A 80 -0.22 -4.12 12.98
CA PHE A 80 -1.23 -4.42 14.00
C PHE A 80 -2.61 -4.79 13.41
N MET A 81 -2.73 -4.76 12.09
CA MET A 81 -3.92 -5.03 11.30
C MET A 81 -5.15 -4.32 11.86
N LEU A 82 -5.02 -3.02 12.15
CA LEU A 82 -6.06 -2.27 12.86
C LEU A 82 -7.34 -2.19 12.03
N HIS A 83 -7.22 -2.04 10.71
CA HIS A 83 -8.36 -2.01 9.80
C HIS A 83 -9.07 -3.38 9.74
N GLU A 84 -8.35 -4.50 9.79
CA GLU A 84 -8.96 -5.83 9.87
C GLU A 84 -9.62 -6.08 11.23
N LEU A 85 -8.95 -5.71 12.32
CA LEU A 85 -9.54 -5.79 13.66
C LEU A 85 -10.84 -4.99 13.73
N TRP A 86 -10.88 -3.81 13.11
CA TRP A 86 -12.11 -3.05 12.96
C TRP A 86 -13.13 -3.82 12.11
N LYS A 87 -12.76 -4.23 10.89
CA LYS A 87 -13.66 -4.90 9.94
C LYS A 87 -14.31 -6.14 10.53
N PHE A 88 -13.55 -6.98 11.23
CA PHE A 88 -14.07 -8.26 11.75
C PHE A 88 -14.59 -8.18 13.19
N ARG A 89 -14.05 -7.30 14.04
CA ARG A 89 -14.37 -7.27 15.49
C ARG A 89 -15.07 -6.01 15.97
N CYS A 90 -15.36 -5.02 15.13
CA CYS A 90 -16.04 -3.79 15.57
C CYS A 90 -17.40 -4.03 16.25
N HIS A 91 -18.11 -5.11 15.90
CA HIS A 91 -19.37 -5.50 16.55
C HIS A 91 -19.23 -5.78 18.06
N GLU A 92 -18.02 -6.09 18.54
CA GLU A 92 -17.75 -6.25 19.97
C GLU A 92 -17.71 -4.90 20.71
N TRP A 93 -17.49 -3.79 20.00
CA TRP A 93 -17.25 -2.46 20.59
C TRP A 93 -18.42 -1.50 20.38
N THR A 94 -19.19 -1.66 19.29
CA THR A 94 -20.32 -0.77 18.99
C THR A 94 -21.41 -1.43 18.12
N ASP A 95 -22.67 -1.15 18.46
CA ASP A 95 -23.86 -1.58 17.70
C ASP A 95 -23.95 -0.93 16.31
N ALA A 96 -23.22 0.17 16.08
CA ALA A 96 -23.17 0.85 14.79
C ALA A 96 -22.57 -0.06 13.70
N CYS A 97 -21.76 -1.06 14.07
CA CYS A 97 -21.14 -1.98 13.12
C CYS A 97 -22.09 -3.00 12.48
N ARG A 98 -23.39 -2.94 12.81
CA ARG A 98 -24.44 -3.58 12.00
C ARG A 98 -24.58 -2.97 10.59
N TRP A 99 -24.12 -1.74 10.40
CA TRP A 99 -24.17 -1.07 9.10
C TRP A 99 -22.87 -1.30 8.33
N GLY A 100 -22.97 -1.93 7.14
CA GLY A 100 -21.81 -2.21 6.28
C GLY A 100 -20.85 -1.03 6.08
N PRO A 101 -21.32 0.19 5.78
CA PRO A 101 -20.45 1.35 5.63
C PRO A 101 -19.62 1.71 6.86
N VAL A 102 -20.08 1.41 8.07
CA VAL A 102 -19.33 1.64 9.31
C VAL A 102 -18.20 0.62 9.42
N ARG A 103 -18.47 -0.63 9.06
CA ARG A 103 -17.48 -1.71 9.07
C ARG A 103 -16.38 -1.49 8.02
N GLU A 104 -16.74 -1.02 6.82
CA GLU A 104 -15.80 -0.71 5.75
C GLU A 104 -15.18 0.70 5.85
N ALA A 105 -15.50 1.46 6.91
CA ALA A 105 -15.08 2.85 7.05
C ALA A 105 -13.55 3.06 6.94
N PRO A 106 -12.68 2.22 7.54
CA PRO A 106 -11.23 2.35 7.37
C PRO A 106 -10.80 2.21 5.91
N MET A 107 -11.30 1.19 5.19
CA MET A 107 -10.97 0.97 3.77
C MET A 107 -11.46 2.12 2.89
N LEU A 108 -12.67 2.63 3.15
CA LEU A 108 -13.19 3.81 2.46
C LEU A 108 -12.34 5.05 2.74
N ALA A 109 -11.87 5.23 3.97
CA ALA A 109 -10.99 6.34 4.33
C ALA A 109 -9.65 6.26 3.58
N VAL A 110 -9.04 5.08 3.51
CA VAL A 110 -7.81 4.85 2.72
C VAL A 110 -8.03 5.18 1.26
N ALA A 111 -9.14 4.73 0.65
CA ALA A 111 -9.45 5.01 -0.75
C ALA A 111 -9.63 6.52 -1.02
N VAL A 112 -10.39 7.22 -0.16
CA VAL A 112 -10.69 8.66 -0.32
C VAL A 112 -9.44 9.51 -0.08
N VAL A 113 -8.74 9.27 1.04
CA VAL A 113 -7.53 10.02 1.39
C VAL A 113 -6.41 9.71 0.40
N GLY A 114 -6.22 8.44 0.04
CA GLY A 114 -5.24 8.00 -0.95
C GLY A 114 -5.49 8.62 -2.33
N GLY A 115 -6.74 8.65 -2.80
CA GLY A 115 -7.12 9.30 -4.05
C GLY A 115 -6.88 10.82 -4.03
N ALA A 116 -7.23 11.50 -2.93
CA ALA A 116 -6.96 12.92 -2.77
C ALA A 116 -5.45 13.22 -2.75
N MET A 117 -4.67 12.42 -2.02
CA MET A 117 -3.20 12.54 -1.97
C MET A 117 -2.56 12.25 -3.32
N LEU A 118 -3.06 11.26 -4.07
CA LEU A 118 -2.59 10.95 -5.43
C LEU A 118 -2.76 12.14 -6.37
N VAL A 119 -3.95 12.76 -6.37
CA VAL A 119 -4.23 13.95 -7.18
C VAL A 119 -3.32 15.11 -6.78
N TRP A 120 -3.16 15.36 -5.48
CA TRP A 120 -2.31 16.44 -4.99
C TRP A 120 -0.83 16.20 -5.33
N LEU A 121 -0.33 14.97 -5.14
CA LEU A 121 1.00 14.55 -5.56
C LEU A 121 1.18 14.70 -7.07
N HIS A 122 0.22 14.26 -7.88
CA HIS A 122 0.32 14.37 -9.34
C HIS A 122 0.61 15.81 -9.78
N HIS A 123 -0.06 16.79 -9.15
CA HIS A 123 0.15 18.19 -9.42
C HIS A 123 1.47 18.74 -8.84
N ALA A 124 1.89 18.26 -7.67
CA ALA A 124 3.14 18.68 -7.02
C ALA A 124 4.40 18.14 -7.73
N LEU A 125 4.34 16.93 -8.30
CA LEU A 125 5.50 16.31 -8.95
C LEU A 125 5.75 16.96 -10.33
N GLY A 126 6.94 17.52 -10.55
CA GLY A 126 7.24 18.24 -11.81
C GLY A 126 7.49 17.35 -13.05
N HIS A 127 8.11 16.17 -12.87
CA HIS A 127 8.57 15.34 -13.99
C HIS A 127 7.56 14.27 -14.42
N ARG A 128 7.31 14.14 -15.73
CA ARG A 128 6.41 13.12 -16.31
C ARG A 128 6.77 11.70 -15.89
N SER A 129 8.06 11.34 -15.98
CA SER A 129 8.50 9.99 -15.62
C SER A 129 8.34 9.67 -14.12
N THR A 130 8.37 10.68 -13.26
CA THR A 130 8.06 10.52 -11.82
C THR A 130 6.56 10.32 -11.61
N ARG A 131 5.72 11.06 -12.34
CA ARG A 131 4.26 10.84 -12.34
C ARG A 131 3.89 9.45 -12.87
N CYS A 132 4.59 8.95 -13.90
CA CYS A 132 4.39 7.59 -14.39
C CYS A 132 4.66 6.54 -13.30
N LEU A 133 5.71 6.71 -12.49
CA LEU A 133 5.97 5.81 -11.36
C LEU A 133 4.87 5.88 -10.30
N LEU A 134 4.40 7.08 -9.96
CA LEU A 134 3.29 7.27 -9.03
C LEU A 134 2.01 6.57 -9.52
N TRP A 135 1.65 6.77 -10.80
CA TRP A 135 0.47 6.12 -11.39
C TRP A 135 0.64 4.61 -11.55
N ALA A 136 1.86 4.12 -11.83
CA ALA A 136 2.14 2.70 -11.84
C ALA A 136 1.98 2.10 -10.44
N GLY A 137 2.51 2.76 -9.41
CA GLY A 137 2.31 2.34 -8.01
C GLY A 137 0.83 2.30 -7.65
N PHE A 138 0.07 3.34 -8.00
CA PHE A 138 -1.38 3.36 -7.79
C PHE A 138 -2.11 2.23 -8.52
N ALA A 139 -1.75 1.95 -9.78
CA ALA A 139 -2.37 0.87 -10.56
C ALA A 139 -2.08 -0.51 -9.94
N VAL A 140 -0.86 -0.74 -9.45
CA VAL A 140 -0.50 -1.97 -8.73
C VAL A 140 -1.24 -2.06 -7.39
N GLY A 141 -1.35 -0.97 -6.64
CA GLY A 141 -2.11 -0.93 -5.39
C GLY A 141 -3.61 -1.20 -5.60
N LEU A 142 -4.20 -0.66 -6.67
CA LEU A 142 -5.57 -1.02 -7.07
C LEU A 142 -5.70 -2.50 -7.41
N ALA A 143 -4.68 -3.11 -8.01
CA ALA A 143 -4.67 -4.54 -8.27
C ALA A 143 -4.59 -5.36 -6.98
N ALA A 144 -3.81 -4.93 -5.98
CA ALA A 144 -3.76 -5.55 -4.66
C ALA A 144 -5.12 -5.49 -3.97
N ILE A 145 -5.73 -4.30 -3.89
CA ILE A 145 -7.10 -4.12 -3.34
C ILE A 145 -8.12 -4.97 -4.10
N ALA A 146 -8.01 -5.07 -5.44
CA ALA A 146 -8.93 -5.89 -6.22
C ALA A 146 -8.78 -7.39 -5.93
N VAL A 147 -7.56 -7.85 -5.65
CA VAL A 147 -7.27 -9.23 -5.24
C VAL A 147 -7.85 -9.51 -3.85
N ASP A 148 -7.62 -8.62 -2.89
CA ASP A 148 -8.13 -8.69 -1.51
C ASP A 148 -9.67 -8.71 -1.47
N GLN A 149 -10.31 -7.77 -2.18
CA GLN A 149 -11.76 -7.59 -2.14
C GLN A 149 -12.54 -8.57 -3.03
N TRP A 150 -11.87 -9.33 -3.90
CA TRP A 150 -12.52 -10.25 -4.83
C TRP A 150 -13.48 -11.25 -4.17
N PRO A 151 -13.11 -11.92 -3.05
CA PRO A 151 -13.98 -12.88 -2.39
C PRO A 151 -15.29 -12.28 -1.87
N GLU A 152 -15.31 -10.98 -1.53
CA GLU A 152 -16.51 -10.30 -1.07
C GLU A 152 -17.43 -9.87 -2.22
N VAL A 153 -16.85 -9.56 -3.38
CA VAL A 153 -17.60 -9.11 -4.57
C VAL A 153 -18.12 -10.29 -5.40
N GLN A 154 -17.38 -11.41 -5.43
CA GLN A 154 -17.72 -12.58 -6.24
C GLN A 154 -19.15 -13.11 -6.04
N PRO A 155 -19.69 -13.24 -4.80
CA PRO A 155 -21.05 -13.73 -4.58
C PRO A 155 -22.14 -12.81 -5.17
N GLN A 156 -21.83 -11.54 -5.43
CA GLN A 156 -22.77 -10.54 -5.92
C GLN A 156 -22.98 -10.62 -7.43
N GLY A 157 -22.06 -11.25 -8.18
CA GLY A 157 -22.23 -11.45 -9.61
C GLY A 157 -22.07 -12.91 -10.01
N ARG A 158 -23.17 -13.48 -10.48
CA ARG A 158 -23.33 -14.89 -10.86
C ARG A 158 -22.36 -15.40 -11.93
N TRP A 159 -21.59 -14.52 -12.57
CA TRP A 159 -20.72 -14.79 -13.71
C TRP A 159 -19.24 -14.49 -13.47
N TRP A 160 -18.86 -14.02 -12.27
CA TRP A 160 -17.45 -13.72 -11.98
C TRP A 160 -16.66 -15.02 -11.75
N PRO A 161 -15.47 -15.16 -12.37
CA PRO A 161 -14.63 -16.32 -12.16
C PRO A 161 -14.09 -16.38 -10.72
N GLU A 162 -13.82 -17.59 -10.24
CA GLU A 162 -13.06 -17.80 -8.99
C GLU A 162 -11.65 -17.25 -9.14
N LEU A 163 -11.21 -16.45 -8.16
CA LEU A 163 -9.83 -15.99 -8.12
C LEU A 163 -8.93 -17.17 -7.75
N PRO A 164 -7.91 -17.50 -8.55
CA PRO A 164 -6.98 -18.57 -8.21
C PRO A 164 -6.32 -18.29 -6.86
N GLN A 165 -6.26 -19.30 -5.98
CA GLN A 165 -5.74 -19.11 -4.62
C GLN A 165 -4.29 -18.59 -4.60
N TRP A 166 -3.45 -19.00 -5.56
CA TRP A 166 -2.08 -18.50 -5.66
C TRP A 166 -2.02 -17.01 -5.97
N LEU A 167 -3.04 -16.44 -6.63
CA LEU A 167 -3.12 -15.02 -6.95
C LEU A 167 -3.57 -14.21 -5.73
N ALA A 168 -4.48 -14.76 -4.93
CA ALA A 168 -4.83 -14.20 -3.61
C ALA A 168 -3.58 -14.07 -2.72
N THR A 169 -2.71 -15.07 -2.72
CA THR A 169 -1.44 -15.02 -1.95
C THR A 169 -0.45 -13.96 -2.46
N LEU A 170 -0.66 -13.35 -3.63
CA LEU A 170 0.25 -12.31 -4.15
C LEU A 170 -0.16 -10.90 -3.77
N GLU A 171 -1.29 -10.71 -3.08
CA GLU A 171 -1.76 -9.41 -2.60
C GLU A 171 -0.64 -8.59 -1.93
N GLU A 172 -0.04 -9.14 -0.88
CA GLU A 172 1.05 -8.52 -0.12
C GLU A 172 2.26 -8.15 -1.01
N ALA A 173 2.60 -9.03 -1.97
CA ALA A 173 3.67 -8.77 -2.90
C ALA A 173 3.34 -7.60 -3.85
N LEU A 174 2.08 -7.45 -4.24
CA LEU A 174 1.61 -6.33 -5.05
C LEU A 174 1.67 -5.03 -4.25
N GLU A 175 1.26 -5.04 -2.98
CA GLU A 175 1.34 -3.86 -2.10
C GLU A 175 2.77 -3.36 -1.94
N VAL A 176 3.70 -4.26 -1.60
CA VAL A 176 5.14 -3.98 -1.53
C VAL A 176 5.68 -3.36 -2.83
N VAL A 177 5.26 -3.88 -3.99
CA VAL A 177 5.66 -3.33 -5.29
C VAL A 177 5.04 -1.94 -5.51
N ALA A 178 3.78 -1.73 -5.14
CA ALA A 178 3.11 -0.45 -5.23
C ALA A 178 3.83 0.62 -4.38
N GLU A 179 4.12 0.32 -3.13
CA GLU A 179 4.88 1.17 -2.21
C GLU A 179 6.28 1.49 -2.74
N ALA A 180 7.00 0.49 -3.25
CA ALA A 180 8.32 0.68 -3.84
C ALA A 180 8.28 1.63 -5.05
N LEU A 181 7.23 1.56 -5.88
CA LEU A 181 7.02 2.47 -7.01
C LEU A 181 6.73 3.90 -6.54
N VAL A 182 5.90 4.08 -5.50
CA VAL A 182 5.64 5.39 -4.91
C VAL A 182 6.91 5.96 -4.27
N LEU A 183 7.68 5.14 -3.55
CA LEU A 183 8.94 5.56 -2.93
C LEU A 183 9.96 5.96 -4.01
N ALA A 184 10.07 5.17 -5.08
CA ALA A 184 10.88 5.50 -6.23
C ALA A 184 10.47 6.84 -6.88
N ALA A 185 9.17 7.16 -6.90
CA ALA A 185 8.68 8.45 -7.38
C ALA A 185 9.13 9.59 -6.46
N LEU A 186 8.95 9.46 -5.14
CA LEU A 186 9.34 10.48 -4.17
C LEU A 186 10.86 10.71 -4.13
N LEU A 187 11.66 9.65 -4.14
CA LEU A 187 13.14 9.74 -4.16
C LEU A 187 13.68 10.40 -5.43
N ARG A 188 12.90 10.44 -6.52
CA ARG A 188 13.27 11.11 -7.77
C ARG A 188 12.90 12.59 -7.80
N GLN A 189 12.20 13.12 -6.78
CA GLN A 189 11.97 14.55 -6.74
C GLN A 189 13.27 15.30 -6.46
N PRO A 190 13.66 16.24 -7.33
CA PRO A 190 14.83 17.08 -7.05
C PRO A 190 14.61 17.92 -5.80
N GLY A 191 15.69 18.12 -5.04
CA GLY A 191 15.77 19.15 -4.01
C GLY A 191 15.41 20.52 -4.59
N ALA A 192 14.66 21.34 -3.86
CA ALA A 192 14.64 22.78 -4.15
C ALA A 192 16.09 23.29 -4.01
N ARG A 193 16.67 23.77 -5.12
CA ARG A 193 17.99 24.41 -5.09
C ARG A 193 17.88 25.81 -4.52
#